data_AF-A0A838H8H3-F1
#
_entry.id   AF-A0A838H8H3-F1
#
_cell.length_a   1.000
_cell.length_b   1.000
_cell.length_c   1.000
_cell.angle_alpha   90.00
_cell.angle_beta   90.00
_cell.angle_gamma   90.00
#
_symmetry.space_group_name_H-M   'P 1'
#
loop_
_entity.id
_entity.type
_entity.pdbx_description
1 polymer ?
#
loop_
_entity_poly.entity_id
_entity_poly.type
_entity_poly.pdbx_seq_one_letter_code
_entity_poly.pdbx_strand_id
1 'polypeptide(L)'
;VRWLPCSPRCWNWLRYGVQPDQAAEGMEPGRCPGKAHRWENLGCGGRRVLVSRKWTGKTLTDHQADRATVVREALAAAGMAMPDTNRRSATATDELGRPRYVWQPVDPRREDPASYRHAILLSIEQRRRWRTEYEAAKARLEDRRILSATGPPGDGGEAA
;
A
#
# COMPACT_ATOMS: atom_id res chain seq x y z
N VAL A 1 -1.09 15.61 -27.98
CA VAL A 1 -0.36 15.86 -26.70
C VAL A 1 1.06 16.40 -26.88
N ARG A 2 1.70 16.31 -28.07
CA ARG A 2 3.07 16.83 -28.33
C ARG A 2 3.34 18.24 -27.79
N TRP A 3 2.32 19.09 -27.83
CA TRP A 3 2.42 20.53 -27.55
C TRP A 3 1.70 21.01 -26.30
N LEU A 4 0.92 20.14 -25.64
CA LEU A 4 0.23 20.49 -24.40
C LEU A 4 1.19 20.33 -23.21
N PRO A 5 1.16 21.20 -22.19
CA PRO A 5 2.01 21.03 -21.01
C PRO A 5 1.64 19.75 -20.25
N CYS A 6 2.62 18.90 -19.93
CA CYS A 6 2.39 17.61 -19.26
C CYS A 6 2.54 17.66 -17.72
N SER A 7 3.16 18.71 -17.18
CA SER A 7 3.39 18.93 -15.74
C SER A 7 3.78 20.40 -15.50
N PRO A 8 3.83 20.90 -14.25
CA PRO A 8 4.28 22.27 -13.95
C PRO A 8 5.68 22.62 -14.46
N ARG A 9 6.56 21.62 -14.61
CA ARG A 9 7.95 21.76 -15.10
C ARG A 9 8.08 21.62 -16.61
N CYS A 10 6.96 21.49 -17.34
CA CYS A 10 6.99 21.20 -18.77
C CYS A 10 7.41 22.42 -19.59
N TRP A 11 8.38 22.25 -20.48
CA TRP A 11 8.91 23.36 -21.30
C TRP A 11 7.86 23.94 -22.26
N ASN A 12 6.77 23.20 -22.54
CA ASN A 12 5.67 23.70 -23.37
C ASN A 12 4.88 24.84 -22.70
N TRP A 13 5.06 25.12 -21.40
CA TRP A 13 4.50 26.32 -20.76
C TRP A 13 5.01 27.62 -21.38
N LEU A 14 6.25 27.63 -21.88
CA LEU A 14 6.84 28.78 -22.58
C LEU A 14 6.03 29.20 -23.81
N ARG A 15 5.27 28.27 -24.40
CA ARG A 15 4.38 28.55 -25.54
C ARG A 15 3.18 29.41 -25.18
N TYR A 16 2.83 29.45 -23.91
CA TYR A 16 1.73 30.23 -23.33
C TYR A 16 2.25 31.45 -22.56
N GLY A 17 3.55 31.77 -22.67
CA GLY A 17 4.18 32.85 -21.90
C GLY A 17 4.30 32.55 -20.40
N VAL A 18 4.12 31.29 -19.98
CA VAL A 18 4.23 30.87 -18.58
C VAL A 18 5.60 30.26 -18.33
N GLN A 19 6.31 30.74 -17.32
CA GLN A 19 7.58 30.16 -16.90
C GLN A 19 7.33 28.81 -16.18
N PRO A 20 7.92 27.69 -16.65
CA PRO A 20 7.76 26.41 -15.98
C PRO A 20 8.51 26.37 -14.65
N ASP A 21 8.07 25.49 -13.75
CA ASP A 21 8.79 25.18 -12.52
C ASP A 21 10.21 24.69 -12.87
N GLN A 22 11.23 25.33 -12.28
CA GLN A 22 12.65 25.11 -12.59
C GLN A 22 13.04 25.39 -14.05
N ALA A 23 12.61 26.53 -14.57
CA ALA A 23 13.11 27.04 -15.84
C ALA A 23 14.64 27.15 -15.84
N ALA A 24 15.26 26.72 -16.95
CA ALA A 24 16.70 26.78 -17.17
C ALA A 24 16.99 27.30 -18.58
N GLU A 25 18.21 27.77 -18.80
CA GLU A 25 18.69 28.17 -20.11
C GLU A 25 18.62 27.00 -21.11
N GLY A 26 18.24 27.27 -22.36
CA GLY A 26 18.08 26.26 -23.41
C GLY A 26 16.74 25.49 -23.40
N MET A 27 15.80 25.83 -22.53
CA MET A 27 14.44 25.28 -22.60
C MET A 27 13.68 25.85 -23.79
N GLU A 28 13.24 24.97 -24.70
CA GLU A 28 12.49 25.35 -25.89
C GLU A 28 11.08 24.72 -25.91
N PRO A 29 10.04 25.47 -26.32
CA PRO A 29 8.71 24.90 -26.58
C PRO A 29 8.79 23.73 -27.57
N GLY A 30 8.21 22.58 -27.21
CA GLY A 30 8.18 21.37 -28.03
C GLY A 30 9.36 20.43 -27.86
N ARG A 31 10.36 20.78 -27.05
CA ARG A 31 11.55 19.97 -26.77
C ARG A 31 11.56 19.34 -25.38
N CYS A 32 10.43 19.39 -24.67
CA CYS A 32 10.36 18.86 -23.30
C CYS A 32 10.74 17.36 -23.26
N PRO A 33 11.74 16.95 -22.43
CA PRO A 33 12.21 15.56 -22.35
C PRO A 33 11.27 14.65 -21.56
N GLY A 34 10.13 15.17 -21.08
CA GLY A 34 9.15 14.43 -20.29
C GLY A 34 8.63 13.21 -21.05
N LYS A 35 8.45 12.08 -20.33
CA LYS A 35 7.99 10.81 -20.93
C LYS A 35 6.69 10.96 -21.73
N ALA A 36 5.80 11.86 -21.33
CA ALA A 36 4.54 12.17 -22.01
C ALA A 36 4.70 12.73 -23.44
N HIS A 37 5.89 13.21 -23.81
CA HIS A 37 6.19 13.74 -25.15
C HIS A 37 6.90 12.73 -26.06
N ARG A 38 7.30 11.57 -25.55
CA ARG A 38 7.88 10.50 -26.38
C ARG A 38 6.79 9.92 -27.28
N TRP A 39 7.15 9.57 -28.51
CA TRP A 39 6.25 8.99 -29.49
C TRP A 39 5.57 7.70 -28.97
N GLU A 40 6.33 6.84 -28.27
CA GLU A 40 5.84 5.63 -27.58
C GLU A 40 4.72 5.91 -26.56
N ASN A 41 4.68 7.13 -26.02
CA ASN A 41 3.77 7.54 -24.96
C ASN A 41 2.79 8.63 -25.43
N LEU A 42 2.72 8.90 -26.73
CA LEU A 42 1.89 9.96 -27.29
C LEU A 42 0.41 9.59 -27.09
N GLY A 43 -0.35 10.42 -26.38
CA GLY A 43 -1.73 10.11 -25.97
C GLY A 43 -1.84 9.44 -24.58
N CYS A 44 -0.73 8.97 -24.02
CA CYS A 44 -0.64 8.53 -22.63
C CYS A 44 -0.12 9.68 -21.75
N GLY A 45 -0.99 10.64 -21.43
CA GLY A 45 -0.67 11.73 -20.51
C GLY A 45 -0.36 11.20 -19.10
N GLY A 46 0.92 11.09 -18.75
CA GLY A 46 1.36 10.74 -17.40
C GLY A 46 1.20 9.26 -17.01
N ARG A 47 1.28 8.99 -15.69
CA ARG A 47 1.02 7.66 -15.11
C ARG A 47 -0.47 7.39 -15.26
N ARG A 48 -0.84 6.41 -16.10
CA ARG A 48 -2.22 6.06 -16.55
C ARG A 48 -3.26 5.78 -15.44
N VAL A 49 -2.82 5.79 -14.19
CA VAL A 49 -3.66 5.67 -13.00
C VAL A 49 -3.20 6.79 -12.08
N LEU A 50 -4.11 7.69 -11.70
CA LEU A 50 -3.86 8.60 -10.60
C LEU A 50 -3.38 7.74 -9.43
N VAL A 51 -2.14 7.96 -8.98
CA VAL A 51 -1.65 7.29 -7.77
C VAL A 51 -2.64 7.61 -6.66
N SER A 52 -3.06 6.60 -5.91
CA SER A 52 -4.17 6.68 -4.95
C SER A 52 -4.21 7.98 -4.16
N ARG A 53 -3.05 8.50 -3.72
CA ARG A 53 -2.87 9.85 -3.15
C ARG A 53 -3.67 10.99 -3.78
N LYS A 54 -3.82 11.05 -5.11
CA LYS A 54 -4.57 12.11 -5.80
C LYS A 54 -6.08 11.86 -5.89
N TRP A 55 -6.51 10.63 -5.66
CA TRP A 55 -7.92 10.24 -5.66
C TRP A 55 -8.49 10.15 -4.24
N THR A 56 -7.76 9.46 -3.35
CA THR A 56 -8.16 9.21 -1.95
C THR A 56 -7.56 10.22 -0.97
N GLY A 57 -6.56 11.01 -1.38
CA GLY A 57 -5.75 11.81 -0.45
C GLY A 57 -4.76 10.99 0.39
N LYS A 58 -4.81 9.65 0.34
CA LYS A 58 -4.08 8.75 1.24
C LYS A 58 -2.68 8.39 0.74
N THR A 59 -1.70 8.47 1.63
CA THR A 59 -0.33 8.02 1.40
C THR A 59 -0.21 6.48 1.33
N LEU A 60 0.97 5.97 0.94
CA LEU A 60 1.22 4.52 0.98
C LEU A 60 1.14 3.97 2.41
N THR A 61 1.59 4.74 3.40
CA THR A 61 1.50 4.40 4.82
C THR A 61 0.05 4.29 5.25
N ASP A 62 -0.80 5.23 4.84
CA ASP A 62 -2.24 5.21 5.16
C ASP A 62 -2.90 3.97 4.57
N HIS A 63 -2.59 3.62 3.32
CA HIS A 63 -3.10 2.38 2.72
C HIS A 63 -2.57 1.12 3.40
N GLN A 64 -1.34 1.12 3.91
CA GLN A 64 -0.83 0.02 4.71
C GLN A 64 -1.61 -0.11 6.02
N ALA A 65 -1.92 1.00 6.68
CA ALA A 65 -2.73 1.04 7.90
C ALA A 65 -4.18 0.60 7.66
N ASP A 66 -4.79 1.01 6.54
CA ASP A 66 -6.13 0.58 6.13
C ASP A 66 -6.18 -0.95 5.99
N ARG A 67 -5.24 -1.54 5.22
CA ARG A 67 -5.20 -3.00 5.04
C ARG A 67 -4.96 -3.75 6.36
N ALA A 68 -4.11 -3.21 7.23
CA ALA A 68 -3.88 -3.79 8.54
C ALA A 68 -5.13 -3.74 9.42
N THR A 69 -5.93 -2.67 9.31
CA THR A 69 -7.20 -2.52 10.03
C THR A 69 -8.23 -3.53 9.55
N VAL A 70 -8.37 -3.74 8.24
CA VAL A 70 -9.26 -4.78 7.68
C VAL A 70 -8.92 -6.17 8.22
N VAL A 71 -7.65 -6.54 8.27
CA VAL A 71 -7.22 -7.83 8.82
C VAL A 71 -7.52 -7.93 10.31
N ARG A 72 -7.28 -6.85 11.07
CA ARG A 72 -7.56 -6.78 12.51
C ARG A 72 -9.05 -6.99 12.80
N GLU A 73 -9.90 -6.27 12.07
CA GLU A 73 -11.35 -6.36 12.21
C GLU A 73 -11.87 -7.76 11.82
N ALA A 74 -11.35 -8.34 10.74
CA ALA A 74 -11.73 -9.69 10.32
C ALA A 74 -11.37 -10.75 11.37
N LEU A 75 -10.15 -10.69 11.92
CA LEU A 75 -9.72 -11.61 12.99
C LEU A 75 -10.56 -11.42 14.26
N ALA A 76 -10.77 -10.18 14.70
CA ALA A 76 -11.58 -9.86 15.87
C ALA A 76 -13.04 -10.34 15.70
N ALA A 77 -13.64 -10.11 14.54
CA ALA A 77 -15.00 -10.54 14.23
C ALA A 77 -15.15 -12.07 14.21
N ALA A 78 -14.07 -12.81 13.92
CA ALA A 78 -14.00 -14.27 13.97
C ALA A 78 -13.58 -14.82 15.34
N GLY A 79 -13.46 -13.96 16.36
CA GLY A 79 -13.04 -14.33 17.73
C GLY A 79 -11.56 -14.74 17.83
N MET A 80 -10.73 -14.33 16.88
CA MET A 80 -9.29 -14.64 16.87
C MET A 80 -8.49 -13.45 17.38
N ALA A 81 -7.53 -13.72 18.26
CA ALA A 81 -6.60 -12.70 18.73
C ALA A 81 -5.58 -12.38 17.63
N MET A 82 -5.43 -11.10 17.28
CA MET A 82 -4.38 -10.68 16.36
C MET A 82 -3.04 -10.62 17.11
N PRO A 83 -1.97 -11.22 16.58
CA PRO A 83 -0.65 -11.07 17.16
C PRO A 83 -0.20 -9.61 17.15
N ASP A 84 0.44 -9.15 18.23
CA ASP A 84 1.00 -7.82 18.32
C ASP A 84 2.13 -7.64 17.29
N THR A 85 1.80 -6.91 16.21
CA THR A 85 2.72 -6.61 15.11
C THR A 85 3.75 -5.54 15.45
N ASN A 86 3.49 -4.75 16.50
CA ASN A 86 4.39 -3.72 17.01
C ASN A 86 5.24 -4.22 18.19
N ARG A 87 5.18 -5.53 18.52
CA ARG A 87 5.96 -6.12 19.63
C ARG A 87 7.44 -5.80 19.57
N ARG A 88 8.01 -5.59 18.37
CA ARG A 88 9.42 -5.21 18.16
C ARG A 88 9.56 -3.83 17.50
N SER A 89 8.61 -2.92 17.67
CA SER A 89 8.70 -1.59 17.06
C SER A 89 9.93 -0.85 17.57
N ALA A 90 10.68 -0.23 16.65
CA ALA A 90 11.82 0.64 16.98
C ALA A 90 11.39 1.89 17.79
N THR A 91 10.10 2.23 17.77
CA THR A 91 9.52 3.37 18.49
C THR A 91 8.83 2.96 19.79
N ALA A 92 8.77 1.67 20.13
CA ALA A 92 8.17 1.24 21.38
C ALA A 92 9.06 1.61 22.56
N THR A 93 8.48 2.25 23.59
CA THR A 93 9.18 2.61 24.82
C THR A 93 8.84 1.66 25.98
N ASP A 94 9.73 1.58 26.96
CA ASP A 94 9.44 1.01 28.27
C ASP A 94 8.67 2.00 29.16
N GLU A 95 8.35 1.57 30.39
CA GLU A 95 7.63 2.39 31.39
C GLU A 95 8.40 3.66 31.79
N LEU A 96 9.71 3.72 31.50
CA LEU A 96 10.59 4.84 31.80
C LEU A 96 10.89 5.71 30.56
N GLY A 97 10.18 5.48 29.44
CA GLY A 97 10.30 6.27 28.22
C GLY A 97 11.53 5.95 27.36
N ARG A 98 12.26 4.87 27.65
CA ARG A 98 13.45 4.45 26.88
C ARG A 98 13.06 3.48 25.76
N PRO A 99 13.79 3.45 24.63
CA PRO A 99 13.50 2.51 23.56
C PRO A 99 13.62 1.06 24.06
N ARG A 100 12.56 0.26 23.88
CA ARG A 100 12.50 -1.14 24.31
C ARG A 100 13.44 -2.05 23.53
N TYR A 101 13.72 -1.68 22.28
CA TYR A 101 14.60 -2.43 21.39
C TYR A 101 15.63 -1.51 20.75
N VAL A 102 16.88 -1.98 20.70
CA VAL A 102 17.96 -1.33 19.94
C VAL A 102 18.22 -2.19 18.71
N TRP A 103 18.01 -1.61 17.54
CA TRP A 103 18.29 -2.26 16.27
C TRP A 103 19.71 -1.92 15.83
N GLN A 104 20.53 -2.94 15.57
CA GLN A 104 21.89 -2.78 15.09
C GLN A 104 22.03 -3.40 13.69
N PRO A 105 22.74 -2.75 12.76
CA PRO A 105 23.07 -3.36 11.48
C PRO A 105 23.92 -4.60 11.71
N VAL A 106 23.55 -5.70 11.09
CA VAL A 106 24.34 -6.94 11.10
C VAL A 106 25.43 -6.83 10.03
N ASP A 107 26.70 -7.06 10.39
CA ASP A 107 27.79 -7.15 9.43
C ASP A 107 27.82 -8.57 8.81
N PRO A 108 27.50 -8.72 7.52
CA PRO A 108 27.44 -10.03 6.87
C PRO A 108 28.79 -10.77 6.84
N ARG A 109 29.91 -10.05 7.03
CA ARG A 109 31.26 -10.64 7.03
C ARG A 109 31.66 -11.22 8.38
N ARG A 110 30.95 -10.83 9.44
CA ARG A 110 31.26 -11.20 10.83
C ARG A 110 30.23 -12.18 11.41
N GLU A 111 29.02 -12.18 10.86
CA GLU A 111 27.91 -13.02 11.32
C GLU A 111 27.90 -14.40 10.66
N ASP A 112 27.41 -15.41 11.41
CA ASP A 112 27.21 -16.77 10.90
C ASP A 112 26.15 -16.79 9.77
N PRO A 113 26.47 -17.31 8.56
CA PRO A 113 25.50 -17.51 7.49
C PRO A 113 24.24 -18.28 7.89
N ALA A 114 24.30 -19.13 8.93
CA ALA A 114 23.13 -19.84 9.44
C ALA A 114 22.11 -18.92 10.12
N SER A 115 22.55 -17.85 10.81
CA SER A 115 21.68 -16.88 11.47
C SER A 115 20.74 -16.18 10.48
N TYR A 116 21.27 -15.76 9.33
CA TYR A 116 20.45 -15.13 8.28
C TYR A 116 19.41 -16.11 7.72
N ARG A 117 19.82 -17.34 7.41
CA ARG A 117 18.91 -18.38 6.90
C ARG A 117 17.80 -18.67 7.90
N HIS A 118 18.13 -18.79 9.18
CA HIS A 118 17.15 -19.02 10.24
C HIS A 118 16.16 -17.86 10.36
N ALA A 119 16.63 -16.60 10.32
CA ALA A 119 15.76 -15.42 10.35
C ALA A 119 14.79 -15.38 9.15
N ILE A 120 15.26 -15.75 7.95
CA ILE A 120 14.40 -15.85 6.76
C ILE A 120 13.37 -16.97 6.91
N LEU A 121 13.76 -18.15 7.38
CA LEU A 121 12.85 -19.28 7.60
C LEU A 121 11.74 -18.92 8.61
N LEU A 122 12.10 -18.32 9.74
CA LEU A 122 11.13 -17.83 10.73
C LEU A 122 10.16 -16.79 10.13
N SER A 123 10.66 -15.90 9.27
CA SER A 123 9.83 -14.91 8.59
C SER A 123 8.84 -15.54 7.61
N ILE A 124 9.25 -16.60 6.90
CA ILE A 124 8.39 -17.38 6.01
C ILE A 124 7.31 -18.12 6.80
N GLU A 125 7.70 -18.80 7.87
CA GLU A 125 6.78 -19.53 8.75
C GLU A 125 5.73 -18.57 9.34
N GLN A 126 6.15 -17.43 9.86
CA GLN A 126 5.26 -16.39 10.37
C GLN A 126 4.27 -15.93 9.30
N ARG A 127 4.74 -15.66 8.07
CA ARG A 127 3.88 -15.26 6.95
C ARG A 127 2.87 -16.35 6.58
N ARG A 128 3.29 -17.62 6.58
CA ARG A 128 2.38 -18.76 6.33
C ARG A 128 1.30 -18.83 7.40
N ARG A 129 1.70 -18.76 8.68
CA ARG A 129 0.77 -18.78 9.81
C ARG A 129 -0.28 -17.66 9.71
N TRP A 130 0.15 -16.42 9.49
CA TRP A 130 -0.78 -15.28 9.36
C TRP A 130 -1.74 -15.43 8.19
N ARG A 131 -1.29 -15.98 7.05
CA ARG A 131 -2.18 -16.25 5.92
C ARG A 131 -3.23 -17.30 6.29
N THR A 132 -2.83 -18.39 6.93
CA THR A 132 -3.75 -19.44 7.37
C THR A 132 -4.77 -18.91 8.38
N GLU A 133 -4.33 -18.12 9.36
CA GLU A 133 -5.22 -17.47 10.35
C GLU A 133 -6.24 -16.56 9.67
N TYR A 134 -5.81 -15.73 8.71
CA TYR A 134 -6.70 -14.84 7.98
C TYR A 134 -7.72 -15.58 7.10
N GLU A 135 -7.30 -16.62 6.38
CA GLU A 135 -8.24 -17.43 5.58
C GLU A 135 -9.22 -18.21 6.47
N ALA A 136 -8.77 -18.74 7.61
CA ALA A 136 -9.65 -19.36 8.59
C ALA A 136 -10.68 -18.35 9.15
N ALA A 137 -10.28 -17.10 9.38
CA ALA A 137 -11.18 -16.06 9.85
C ALA A 137 -12.24 -15.72 8.79
N LYS A 138 -11.83 -15.57 7.53
CA LYS A 138 -12.77 -15.39 6.41
C LYS A 138 -13.77 -16.53 6.31
N ALA A 139 -13.33 -17.78 6.38
CA ALA A 139 -14.20 -18.95 6.33
C ALA A 139 -15.23 -18.95 7.48
N ARG A 140 -14.82 -18.64 8.71
CA ARG A 140 -15.75 -18.53 9.86
C ARG A 140 -16.79 -17.41 9.67
N LEU A 141 -16.37 -16.28 9.10
CA LEU A 141 -17.28 -15.16 8.85
C LEU A 141 -18.28 -15.47 7.74
N GLU A 142 -17.86 -16.18 6.71
CA GLU A 142 -18.72 -16.64 5.63
C GLU A 142 -19.74 -17.66 6.12
N ASP A 143 -19.31 -18.65 6.91
CA ASP A 143 -20.20 -19.64 7.53
C ASP A 143 -21.23 -18.97 8.45
N ARG A 144 -20.79 -18.04 9.32
CA ARG A 144 -21.72 -17.24 10.15
C ARG A 144 -22.71 -16.43 9.33
N ARG A 145 -22.31 -15.93 8.16
CA ARG A 145 -23.19 -15.18 7.25
C ARG A 145 -24.23 -16.10 6.61
N ILE A 146 -23.86 -17.31 6.22
CA ILE A 146 -24.78 -18.33 5.68
C ILE A 146 -25.80 -18.75 6.75
N LEU A 147 -25.35 -18.86 8.00
CA LEU A 147 -26.20 -19.20 9.15
C LEU A 147 -27.03 -18.03 9.71
N SER A 148 -26.76 -16.80 9.25
CA SER A 148 -27.49 -15.60 9.69
C SER A 148 -28.77 -15.44 8.87
N ALA A 149 -29.91 -15.77 9.49
CA ALA A 149 -31.27 -15.68 8.92
C ALA A 149 -31.80 -14.25 8.73
N THR A 150 -30.95 -13.29 8.36
CA THR A 150 -31.33 -11.92 7.95
C THR A 150 -31.08 -11.72 6.46
N GLY A 151 -31.45 -12.71 5.65
CA GLY A 151 -31.78 -12.46 4.25
C GLY A 151 -33.10 -11.70 4.15
N PRO A 152 -33.33 -10.86 3.13
CA PRO A 152 -34.65 -10.29 2.90
C PRO A 152 -35.67 -11.46 2.83
N PRO A 153 -36.88 -11.31 3.41
CA PRO A 153 -37.85 -12.38 3.37
C PRO A 153 -38.07 -12.78 1.91
N GLY A 154 -37.79 -14.05 1.60
CA GLY A 154 -38.19 -14.64 0.34
C GLY A 154 -39.68 -14.39 0.18
N ASP A 155 -40.03 -13.72 -0.90
CA ASP A 155 -41.34 -13.60 -1.48
C ASP A 155 -41.93 -15.01 -1.65
N GLY A 156 -42.51 -15.51 -0.56
CA GLY A 156 -43.38 -16.67 -0.52
C GLY A 156 -44.64 -16.36 -1.32
N GLY A 157 -44.53 -16.47 -2.64
CA GLY A 157 -45.65 -16.55 -3.56
C GLY A 157 -46.34 -17.89 -3.37
N GLU A 158 -47.34 -17.87 -2.50
CA GLU A 158 -48.29 -18.93 -2.23
C GLU A 158 -49.06 -19.33 -3.49
N ALA A 159 -49.31 -20.63 -3.58
CA ALA A 159 -50.10 -21.27 -4.61
C ALA A 159 -51.54 -20.74 -4.67
N ALA A 160 -52.05 -20.56 -5.89
CA ALA A 160 -53.45 -20.79 -6.28
C ALA A 160 -53.52 -21.05 -7.78
#